data_AF-A0A6C2TXM8-F1
#
_entry.id   AF-A0A6C2TXM8-F1
#
_cell.length_a   1.000
_cell.length_b   1.000
_cell.length_c   1.000
_cell.angle_alpha   90.00
_cell.angle_beta   90.00
_cell.angle_gamma   90.00
#
_symmetry.space_group_name_H-M   'P 1'
#
loop_
_entity.id
_entity.type
_entity.pdbx_description
1 polymer ?
#
loop_
_entity_poly.entity_id
_entity_poly.type
_entity_poly.pdbx_seq_one_letter_code
_entity_poly.pdbx_strand_id
1 'polypeptide(L)'
;MKKCGWMVLLLGMAVLSSGCVSGRKVRSAEKMKSSNPMRNIAIFGGGRVFYPRQMGMGVLLCSTQTDRAIKALLAQTTTAFQMKGYSVVLAQPAGIGFFDTAHRDYWAYSDLEGNSPKVRHDTEVPVYVYPYVKTRPDLEQALRKLYRGLNDGHRFEPSVDDLAVVRKYTGADTVALVRMRGIEYTAERKVGVAMLGVAAAALGSYNSSTPKETTEAIVVCMEVATGEVLWQSGMWLQTVPAKPDPLLMIELLEPLPKAGYAINPKYVN
;
A
#
# COMPACT_ATOMS: atom_id res chain seq x y z
N MET A 1 -47.02 25.74 25.51
CA MET A 1 -46.36 24.53 24.99
C MET A 1 -45.30 24.94 23.97
N LYS A 2 -44.02 24.97 24.35
CA LYS A 2 -42.87 25.28 23.48
C LYS A 2 -41.81 24.20 23.70
N LYS A 3 -41.88 23.10 22.95
CA LYS A 3 -40.87 22.02 22.93
C LYS A 3 -40.88 21.32 21.57
N CYS A 4 -40.39 22.00 20.53
CA CYS A 4 -40.13 21.36 19.23
C CYS A 4 -38.94 21.97 18.45
N GLY A 5 -38.16 22.86 19.06
CA GLY A 5 -37.03 23.52 18.39
C GLY A 5 -35.65 22.89 18.66
N TRP A 6 -35.51 22.05 19.69
CA TRP A 6 -34.19 21.57 20.14
C TRP A 6 -33.77 20.23 19.53
N MET A 7 -34.70 19.47 18.93
CA MET A 7 -34.39 18.16 18.36
C MET A 7 -33.74 18.25 16.96
N VAL A 8 -33.94 19.37 16.25
CA VAL A 8 -33.34 19.59 14.92
C VAL A 8 -31.89 20.07 15.02
N LEU A 9 -31.52 20.78 16.10
CA LEU A 9 -30.14 21.24 16.30
C LEU A 9 -29.19 20.10 16.76
N LEU A 10 -29.70 19.11 17.48
CA LEU A 10 -28.91 17.95 17.92
C LEU A 10 -28.66 16.93 16.81
N LEU A 11 -29.55 16.82 15.81
CA LEU A 11 -29.29 16.01 14.61
C LEU A 11 -28.30 16.68 13.64
N GLY A 12 -28.18 18.01 13.67
CA GLY A 12 -27.25 18.76 12.81
C GLY A 12 -25.77 18.61 13.17
N MET A 13 -25.44 18.26 14.42
CA MET A 13 -24.04 18.04 14.83
C MET A 13 -23.56 16.58 14.69
N ALA A 14 -24.47 15.61 14.55
CA ALA A 14 -24.11 14.20 14.37
C ALA A 14 -23.63 13.86 12.94
N VAL A 15 -23.85 14.75 11.97
CA VAL A 15 -23.46 14.54 10.56
C VAL A 15 -22.04 15.06 10.26
N LEU A 16 -21.37 15.70 11.23
CA LEU A 16 -20.00 16.21 11.07
C LEU A 16 -18.89 15.24 11.57
N SER A 17 -19.23 14.04 12.04
CA SER A 17 -18.23 13.14 12.66
C SER A 17 -17.99 11.79 11.96
N SER A 18 -18.58 11.51 10.80
CA SER A 18 -18.33 10.25 10.07
C SER A 18 -17.39 10.38 8.87
N GLY A 19 -16.63 11.47 8.81
CA GLY A 19 -15.35 11.50 8.11
C GLY A 19 -14.29 10.73 8.90
N CYS A 20 -14.49 9.45 9.19
CA CYS A 20 -13.41 8.56 9.63
C CYS A 20 -12.45 8.40 8.46
N VAL A 21 -11.58 9.40 8.25
CA VAL A 21 -10.31 9.18 7.56
C VAL A 21 -9.61 8.15 8.43
N SER A 22 -9.45 6.92 7.92
CA SER A 22 -8.82 5.84 8.67
C SER A 22 -7.48 6.35 9.19
N GLY A 23 -7.38 6.54 10.51
CA GLY A 23 -6.19 7.09 11.14
C GLY A 23 -4.96 6.28 10.76
N ARG A 24 -3.82 6.96 10.62
CA ARG A 24 -2.51 6.34 10.41
C ARG A 24 -2.32 5.22 11.44
N LYS A 25 -2.13 3.99 10.99
CA LYS A 25 -1.89 2.85 11.88
C LYS A 25 -0.39 2.62 11.99
N VAL A 26 0.19 2.98 13.12
CA VAL A 26 1.59 2.69 13.43
C VAL A 26 1.64 1.51 14.40
N ARG A 27 2.46 0.51 14.07
CA ARG A 27 2.80 -0.62 14.96
C ARG A 27 4.31 -0.62 15.15
N SER A 28 4.78 -0.73 16.38
CA SER A 28 6.20 -0.82 16.68
C SER A 28 6.48 -1.89 17.73
N ALA A 29 7.57 -2.62 17.57
CA ALA A 29 8.10 -3.53 18.58
C ALA A 29 8.48 -2.77 19.86
N GLU A 30 8.43 -3.44 21.02
CA GLU A 30 8.85 -2.84 22.30
C GLU A 30 10.29 -2.32 22.25
N LYS A 31 11.19 -3.03 21.55
CA LYS A 31 12.58 -2.58 21.40
C LYS A 31 12.70 -1.24 20.70
N MET A 32 11.79 -0.87 19.78
CA MET A 32 11.77 0.47 19.18
C MET A 32 11.48 1.59 20.19
N LYS A 33 10.87 1.27 21.35
CA LYS A 33 10.58 2.24 22.42
C LYS A 33 11.79 2.51 23.31
N SER A 34 12.74 1.57 23.41
CA SER A 34 13.95 1.71 24.22
C SER A 34 15.20 2.02 23.39
N SER A 35 15.37 1.35 22.25
CA SER A 35 16.49 1.53 21.34
C SER A 35 16.14 1.00 19.94
N ASN A 36 16.06 1.89 18.97
CA ASN A 36 15.80 1.51 17.58
C ASN A 36 16.98 0.69 17.01
N PRO A 37 16.78 -0.62 16.71
CA PRO A 37 17.88 -1.50 16.33
C PRO A 37 18.20 -1.45 14.83
N MET A 38 17.40 -0.75 14.02
CA MET A 38 17.60 -0.68 12.57
C MET A 38 18.90 0.04 12.23
N ARG A 39 19.77 -0.59 11.44
CA ARG A 39 21.04 0.00 10.99
C ARG A 39 21.16 -0.06 9.48
N ASN A 40 21.26 -1.26 8.91
CA ASN A 40 21.44 -1.51 7.48
C ASN A 40 20.15 -2.06 6.87
N ILE A 41 19.53 -1.26 6.01
CA ILE A 41 18.18 -1.49 5.52
C ILE A 41 18.22 -1.83 4.04
N ALA A 42 17.65 -2.97 3.69
CA ALA A 42 17.26 -3.28 2.31
C ALA A 42 15.78 -2.93 2.12
N ILE A 43 15.47 -2.07 1.14
CA ILE A 43 14.13 -1.61 0.83
C ILE A 43 13.65 -2.32 -0.44
N PHE A 44 12.51 -2.99 -0.34
CA PHE A 44 11.85 -3.61 -1.48
C PHE A 44 10.50 -2.95 -1.72
N GLY A 45 10.21 -2.62 -2.98
CA GLY A 45 8.98 -1.93 -3.38
C GLY A 45 8.09 -2.82 -4.21
N GLY A 46 6.83 -2.96 -3.80
CA GLY A 46 5.84 -3.72 -4.52
C GLY A 46 4.52 -2.99 -4.55
N GLY A 47 3.67 -3.33 -5.51
CA GLY A 47 2.34 -2.75 -5.51
C GLY A 47 1.32 -3.50 -6.34
N ARG A 48 0.05 -3.19 -6.10
CA ARG A 48 -1.11 -3.82 -6.75
C ARG A 48 -2.20 -2.80 -6.99
N VAL A 49 -2.62 -2.61 -8.24
CA VAL A 49 -3.73 -1.72 -8.57
C VAL A 49 -4.92 -2.56 -9.03
N PHE A 50 -6.03 -2.45 -8.32
CA PHE A 50 -7.31 -3.05 -8.68
C PHE A 50 -8.05 -2.14 -9.65
N TYR A 51 -8.67 -2.73 -10.66
CA TYR A 51 -9.43 -2.06 -11.70
C TYR A 51 -10.87 -2.58 -11.74
N PRO A 52 -11.80 -1.93 -11.04
CA PRO A 52 -13.21 -2.30 -11.09
C PRO A 52 -13.78 -1.98 -12.49
N ARG A 53 -14.39 -2.98 -13.14
CA ARG A 53 -15.11 -2.84 -14.42
C ARG A 53 -16.58 -3.25 -14.26
N GLN A 54 -17.39 -2.96 -15.28
CA GLN A 54 -18.82 -3.29 -15.30
C GLN A 54 -19.12 -4.80 -15.15
N MET A 55 -18.19 -5.68 -15.56
CA MET A 55 -18.34 -7.15 -15.53
C MET A 55 -17.43 -7.83 -14.48
N GLY A 56 -16.90 -7.11 -13.48
CA GLY A 56 -16.07 -7.67 -12.42
C GLY A 56 -14.82 -6.84 -12.08
N MET A 57 -13.96 -7.37 -11.20
CA MET A 57 -12.69 -6.74 -10.85
C MET A 57 -11.56 -7.28 -11.74
N GLY A 58 -10.86 -6.39 -12.45
CA GLY A 58 -9.55 -6.69 -13.04
C GLY A 58 -8.44 -6.23 -12.11
N VAL A 59 -7.20 -6.63 -12.39
CA VAL A 59 -6.02 -6.07 -11.75
C VAL A 59 -5.18 -5.43 -12.84
N LEU A 60 -4.86 -4.14 -12.71
CA LEU A 60 -3.91 -3.50 -13.61
C LEU A 60 -2.51 -3.90 -13.19
N LEU A 61 -1.84 -4.56 -14.12
CA LEU A 61 -0.56 -5.18 -13.89
C LEU A 61 0.29 -4.86 -15.10
N CYS A 62 1.50 -4.36 -14.86
CA CYS A 62 2.43 -4.00 -15.94
C CYS A 62 2.10 -2.74 -16.74
N SER A 63 1.39 -1.76 -16.18
CA SER A 63 1.38 -0.43 -16.80
C SER A 63 2.69 0.31 -16.51
N THR A 64 3.19 1.06 -17.50
CA THR A 64 4.35 1.95 -17.32
C THR A 64 4.11 3.02 -16.25
N GLN A 65 2.85 3.31 -15.92
CA GLN A 65 2.48 4.28 -14.90
C GLN A 65 2.66 3.70 -13.50
N THR A 66 2.22 2.45 -13.29
CA THR A 66 2.40 1.76 -12.01
C THR A 66 3.88 1.49 -11.72
N ASP A 67 4.68 1.18 -12.75
CA ASP A 67 6.14 1.06 -12.62
C ASP A 67 6.77 2.38 -12.15
N ARG A 68 6.39 3.50 -12.77
CA ARG A 68 6.84 4.83 -12.37
C ARG A 68 6.42 5.17 -10.94
N ALA A 69 5.19 4.85 -10.54
CA ALA A 69 4.71 5.07 -9.19
C ALA A 69 5.55 4.33 -8.14
N ILE A 70 5.84 3.04 -8.35
CA ILE A 70 6.64 2.24 -7.41
C ILE A 70 8.07 2.74 -7.33
N LYS A 71 8.69 3.08 -8.47
CA LYS A 71 10.03 3.68 -8.50
C LYS A 71 10.08 5.02 -7.76
N ALA A 72 9.06 5.87 -7.94
CA ALA A 72 8.95 7.15 -7.24
C ALA A 72 8.80 6.95 -5.72
N LEU A 73 7.92 6.04 -5.29
CA LEU A 73 7.74 5.70 -3.87
C LEU A 73 9.01 5.13 -3.26
N LEU A 74 9.72 4.25 -3.97
CA LEU A 74 11.00 3.70 -3.52
C LEU A 74 12.06 4.79 -3.34
N ALA A 75 12.17 5.71 -4.30
CA ALA A 75 13.11 6.83 -4.21
C ALA A 75 12.78 7.71 -2.98
N GLN A 76 11.53 8.11 -2.82
CA GLN A 76 11.09 8.91 -1.67
C GLN A 76 11.32 8.19 -0.33
N THR A 77 11.01 6.89 -0.28
CA THR A 77 11.26 6.05 0.91
C THR A 77 12.74 6.06 1.24
N THR A 78 13.59 5.78 0.25
CA THR A 78 15.05 5.74 0.40
C THR A 78 15.59 7.05 0.96
N THR A 79 15.20 8.18 0.35
CA THR A 79 15.58 9.51 0.82
C THR A 79 15.13 9.77 2.25
N ALA A 80 13.90 9.41 2.61
CA ALA A 80 13.37 9.62 3.95
C ALA A 80 14.10 8.79 5.02
N PHE A 81 14.48 7.54 4.72
CA PHE A 81 15.33 6.73 5.61
C PHE A 81 16.72 7.35 5.75
N GLN A 82 17.35 7.75 4.65
CA GLN A 82 18.67 8.39 4.69
C GLN A 82 18.66 9.71 5.48
N MET A 83 17.64 10.56 5.31
CA MET A 83 17.45 11.80 6.08
C MET A 83 17.26 11.54 7.59
N LYS A 84 16.75 10.36 7.96
CA LYS A 84 16.62 9.94 9.36
C LYS A 84 17.88 9.24 9.89
N GLY A 85 18.95 9.15 9.10
CA GLY A 85 20.26 8.64 9.50
C GLY A 85 20.42 7.13 9.37
N TYR A 86 19.52 6.44 8.67
CA TYR A 86 19.66 5.00 8.42
C TYR A 86 20.58 4.72 7.23
N SER A 87 21.32 3.61 7.29
CA SER A 87 22.11 3.12 6.16
C SER A 87 21.22 2.29 5.24
N VAL A 88 20.90 2.81 4.05
CA VAL A 88 20.16 2.04 3.03
C VAL A 88 21.17 1.34 2.12
N VAL A 89 21.27 0.01 2.24
CA VAL A 89 22.24 -0.80 1.49
C VAL A 89 21.73 -1.25 0.13
N LEU A 90 20.41 -1.34 -0.02
CA LEU A 90 19.75 -1.68 -1.29
C LEU A 90 18.35 -1.07 -1.30
N ALA A 91 17.94 -0.52 -2.45
CA ALA A 91 16.55 -0.18 -2.71
C ALA A 91 16.18 -0.70 -4.10
N GLN A 92 15.29 -1.69 -4.18
CA GLN A 92 14.91 -2.31 -5.45
C GLN A 92 13.41 -2.57 -5.51
N PRO A 93 12.79 -2.42 -6.67
CA PRO A 93 11.43 -2.90 -6.86
C PRO A 93 11.41 -4.44 -6.88
N ALA A 94 10.51 -5.03 -6.10
CA ALA A 94 10.32 -6.48 -5.97
C ALA A 94 9.35 -7.05 -7.02
N GLY A 95 8.43 -6.23 -7.52
CA GLY A 95 7.44 -6.64 -8.51
C GLY A 95 6.09 -5.93 -8.32
N ILE A 96 5.42 -5.65 -9.44
CA ILE A 96 4.07 -5.11 -9.47
C ILE A 96 3.13 -6.29 -9.63
N GLY A 97 2.38 -6.60 -8.58
CA GLY A 97 1.34 -7.60 -8.66
C GLY A 97 1.77 -8.98 -8.22
N PHE A 98 1.79 -9.16 -6.90
CA PHE A 98 1.53 -10.48 -6.35
C PHE A 98 0.04 -10.74 -6.52
N PHE A 99 -0.32 -11.66 -7.42
CA PHE A 99 -1.65 -12.23 -7.42
C PHE A 99 -1.78 -13.17 -6.23
N ASP A 100 -2.77 -12.90 -5.42
CA ASP A 100 -3.31 -13.85 -4.46
C ASP A 100 -4.16 -14.88 -5.23
N THR A 101 -4.06 -16.15 -4.84
CA THR A 101 -4.86 -17.28 -5.34
C THR A 101 -6.37 -17.01 -5.36
N ALA A 102 -6.89 -16.19 -4.43
CA ALA A 102 -8.31 -15.80 -4.42
C ALA A 102 -8.73 -14.96 -5.66
N HIS A 103 -7.76 -14.52 -6.47
CA HIS A 103 -7.94 -13.61 -7.59
C HIS A 103 -7.44 -14.22 -8.92
N ARG A 104 -7.24 -15.55 -8.97
CA ARG A 104 -6.76 -16.31 -10.14
C ARG A 104 -7.63 -16.16 -11.40
N ASP A 105 -8.91 -15.82 -11.21
CA ASP A 105 -9.86 -15.64 -12.30
C ASP A 105 -9.94 -14.18 -12.79
N TYR A 106 -9.12 -13.28 -12.24
CA TYR A 106 -9.08 -11.88 -12.67
C TYR A 106 -8.15 -11.68 -13.86
N TRP A 107 -8.63 -10.88 -14.82
CA TRP A 107 -7.87 -10.48 -15.99
C TRP A 107 -6.81 -9.44 -15.63
N ALA A 108 -5.58 -9.65 -16.10
CA ALA A 108 -4.52 -8.66 -16.11
C ALA A 108 -4.56 -7.83 -17.40
N TYR A 109 -4.27 -6.54 -17.28
CA TYR A 109 -4.21 -5.59 -18.40
C TYR A 109 -2.92 -4.79 -18.31
N SER A 110 -2.23 -4.62 -19.45
CA SER A 110 -1.02 -3.79 -19.56
C SER A 110 -1.28 -2.28 -19.66
N ASP A 111 -2.52 -1.86 -19.90
CA ASP A 111 -2.94 -0.45 -19.95
C ASP A 111 -4.33 -0.19 -19.36
N LEU A 112 -4.62 1.11 -19.18
CA LEU A 112 -5.89 1.61 -18.65
C LEU A 112 -7.00 1.72 -19.71
N GLU A 113 -6.63 1.69 -20.99
CA GLU A 113 -7.51 2.01 -22.12
C GLU A 113 -8.28 0.79 -22.63
N GLY A 114 -8.05 -0.38 -22.05
CA GLY A 114 -8.92 -1.55 -22.24
C GLY A 114 -8.71 -2.31 -23.54
N ASN A 115 -7.84 -1.83 -24.42
CA ASN A 115 -7.40 -2.52 -25.64
C ASN A 115 -6.18 -3.42 -25.42
N SER A 116 -5.57 -3.36 -24.24
CA SER A 116 -4.48 -4.26 -23.88
C SER A 116 -4.88 -5.74 -23.85
N PRO A 117 -3.97 -6.66 -24.24
CA PRO A 117 -4.22 -8.09 -24.20
C PRO A 117 -4.62 -8.53 -22.79
N LYS A 118 -5.73 -9.25 -22.73
CA LYS A 118 -6.23 -9.84 -21.49
C LYS A 118 -5.41 -11.08 -21.18
N VAL A 119 -4.60 -11.04 -20.13
CA VAL A 119 -3.88 -12.22 -19.68
C VAL A 119 -4.64 -12.84 -18.51
N ARG A 120 -5.11 -14.08 -18.68
CA ARG A 120 -5.60 -14.90 -17.58
C ARG A 120 -4.38 -15.52 -16.93
N HIS A 121 -4.12 -15.20 -15.67
CA HIS A 121 -3.03 -15.81 -14.92
C HIS A 121 -3.56 -17.06 -14.22
N ASP A 122 -3.45 -18.19 -14.92
CA ASP A 122 -3.70 -19.54 -14.40
C ASP A 122 -2.62 -20.03 -13.43
N THR A 123 -1.49 -19.31 -13.38
CA THR A 123 -0.32 -19.67 -12.60
C THR A 123 -0.01 -18.62 -11.55
N GLU A 124 0.58 -19.08 -10.46
CA GLU A 124 1.14 -18.30 -9.37
C GLU A 124 2.31 -17.37 -9.78
N VAL A 125 2.60 -17.26 -11.08
CA VAL A 125 3.72 -16.55 -11.67
C VAL A 125 3.53 -15.04 -11.52
N PRO A 126 4.54 -14.30 -11.02
CA PRO A 126 4.48 -12.86 -10.92
C PRO A 126 4.36 -12.21 -12.29
N VAL A 127 3.53 -11.17 -12.35
CA VAL A 127 3.14 -10.51 -13.60
C VAL A 127 4.26 -9.62 -14.12
N TYR A 128 5.07 -9.07 -13.21
CA TYR A 128 6.28 -8.35 -13.52
C TYR A 128 7.34 -8.56 -12.44
N VAL A 129 8.50 -9.10 -12.83
CA VAL A 129 9.68 -9.22 -11.97
C VAL A 129 10.77 -8.32 -12.52
N TYR A 130 11.30 -7.45 -11.67
CA TYR A 130 12.36 -6.52 -12.06
C TYR A 130 13.69 -7.23 -12.26
N PRO A 131 14.58 -6.73 -13.14
CA PRO A 131 15.81 -7.42 -13.51
C PRO A 131 16.65 -7.93 -12.33
N TYR A 132 16.78 -7.13 -11.26
CA TYR A 132 17.52 -7.52 -10.07
C TYR A 132 16.92 -8.76 -9.38
N VAL A 133 15.60 -8.84 -9.28
CA VAL A 133 14.92 -9.98 -8.64
C VAL A 133 14.78 -11.16 -9.60
N LYS A 134 14.55 -10.89 -10.89
CA LYS A 134 14.32 -11.89 -11.94
C LYS A 134 15.51 -12.83 -12.14
N THR A 135 16.73 -12.34 -11.93
CA THR A 135 17.93 -13.18 -12.04
C THR A 135 18.24 -13.96 -10.76
N ARG A 136 17.38 -13.90 -9.74
CA ARG A 136 17.57 -14.48 -8.40
C ARG A 136 16.28 -15.20 -7.94
N PRO A 137 16.02 -16.43 -8.42
CA PRO A 137 14.75 -17.12 -8.18
C PRO A 137 14.41 -17.36 -6.71
N ASP A 138 15.41 -17.62 -5.86
CA ASP A 138 15.24 -17.77 -4.40
C ASP A 138 14.85 -16.44 -3.74
N LEU A 139 15.48 -15.33 -4.13
CA LEU A 139 15.10 -13.99 -3.67
C LEU A 139 13.67 -13.63 -4.11
N GLU A 140 13.33 -13.90 -5.37
CA GLU A 140 11.99 -13.69 -5.91
C GLU A 140 10.94 -14.45 -5.09
N GLN A 141 11.17 -15.74 -4.84
CA GLN A 141 10.26 -16.58 -4.08
C GLN A 141 10.12 -16.10 -2.62
N ALA A 142 11.23 -15.71 -1.98
CA ALA A 142 11.21 -15.19 -0.62
C ALA A 142 10.41 -13.87 -0.52
N LEU A 143 10.69 -12.90 -1.41
CA LEU A 143 9.95 -11.64 -1.46
C LEU A 143 8.46 -11.90 -1.72
N ARG A 144 8.13 -12.83 -2.62
CA ARG A 144 6.75 -13.21 -2.92
C ARG A 144 5.99 -13.73 -1.70
N LYS A 145 6.61 -14.62 -0.90
CA LYS A 145 6.00 -15.11 0.35
C LYS A 145 5.82 -13.99 1.37
N LEU A 146 6.83 -13.12 1.53
CA LEU A 146 6.76 -11.99 2.45
C LEU A 146 5.63 -11.01 2.06
N TYR A 147 5.50 -10.66 0.78
CA TYR A 147 4.41 -9.81 0.30
C TYR A 147 3.05 -10.48 0.37
N ARG A 148 2.97 -11.81 0.21
CA ARG A 148 1.72 -12.57 0.43
C ARG A 148 1.28 -12.45 1.89
N GLY A 149 2.16 -12.77 2.84
CA GLY A 149 1.87 -12.63 4.27
C GLY A 149 1.46 -11.21 4.68
N LEU A 150 2.06 -10.17 4.06
CA LEU A 150 1.67 -8.78 4.30
C LEU A 150 0.23 -8.47 3.85
N ASN A 151 -0.32 -9.23 2.91
CA ASN A 151 -1.67 -9.05 2.39
C ASN A 151 -2.74 -9.82 3.17
N ASP A 152 -2.38 -10.83 3.95
CA ASP A 152 -3.31 -11.84 4.50
C ASP A 152 -4.23 -11.34 5.64
N GLY A 153 -4.36 -10.03 5.86
CA GLY A 153 -5.37 -9.41 6.75
C GLY A 153 -5.22 -9.69 8.25
N HIS A 154 -4.47 -10.74 8.62
CA HIS A 154 -4.06 -11.10 9.95
C HIS A 154 -2.77 -10.36 10.37
N ARG A 155 -2.32 -10.59 11.60
CA ARG A 155 -1.05 -10.05 12.09
C ARG A 155 0.09 -10.54 11.18
N PHE A 156 0.76 -9.62 10.50
CA PHE A 156 1.91 -9.96 9.66
C PHE A 156 3.06 -10.47 10.52
N GLU A 157 3.51 -11.68 10.21
CA GLU A 157 4.57 -12.45 10.85
C GLU A 157 5.50 -12.99 9.75
N PRO A 158 6.62 -12.32 9.46
CA PRO A 158 7.48 -12.71 8.37
C PRO A 158 8.30 -13.95 8.72
N SER A 159 8.52 -14.82 7.73
CA SER A 159 9.36 -16.00 7.86
C SER A 159 10.84 -15.60 8.01
N VAL A 160 11.49 -16.12 9.05
CA VAL A 160 12.93 -15.94 9.28
C VAL A 160 13.74 -16.53 8.13
N ASP A 161 13.30 -17.66 7.57
CA ASP A 161 13.98 -18.31 6.45
C ASP A 161 13.93 -17.44 5.19
N ASP A 162 12.77 -16.85 4.89
CA ASP A 162 12.63 -15.96 3.73
C ASP A 162 13.43 -14.66 3.94
N LEU A 163 13.49 -14.12 5.16
CA LEU A 163 14.35 -12.97 5.50
C LEU A 163 15.85 -13.31 5.42
N ALA A 164 16.26 -14.52 5.78
CA ALA A 164 17.64 -14.98 5.65
C ALA A 164 18.06 -15.05 4.18
N VAL A 165 17.17 -15.48 3.28
CA VAL A 165 17.39 -15.42 1.83
C VAL A 165 17.59 -13.97 1.37
N VAL A 166 16.75 -13.03 1.83
CA VAL A 166 16.94 -11.61 1.49
C VAL A 166 18.30 -11.10 1.98
N ARG A 167 18.72 -11.44 3.20
CA ARG A 167 20.02 -11.03 3.74
C ARG A 167 21.20 -11.62 2.96
N LYS A 168 21.11 -12.86 2.45
CA LYS A 168 22.15 -13.45 1.58
C LYS A 168 22.47 -12.56 0.38
N TYR A 169 21.47 -11.88 -0.19
CA TYR A 169 21.63 -11.02 -1.36
C TYR A 169 21.96 -9.56 -1.07
N THR A 170 21.60 -9.09 0.13
CA THR A 170 21.62 -7.66 0.46
C THR A 170 22.62 -7.29 1.55
N GLY A 171 23.01 -8.25 2.39
CA GLY A 171 23.81 -8.01 3.60
C GLY A 171 23.08 -7.22 4.70
N ALA A 172 21.80 -6.87 4.50
CA ALA A 172 21.04 -6.05 5.43
C ALA A 172 20.69 -6.79 6.74
N ASP A 173 20.66 -6.05 7.85
CA ASP A 173 20.11 -6.53 9.13
C ASP A 173 18.60 -6.30 9.23
N THR A 174 18.09 -5.36 8.43
CA THR A 174 16.69 -4.96 8.40
C THR A 174 16.18 -5.00 6.97
N VAL A 175 15.00 -5.59 6.78
CA VAL A 175 14.28 -5.56 5.49
C VAL A 175 13.05 -4.66 5.64
N ALA A 176 12.95 -3.64 4.79
CA ALA A 176 11.78 -2.78 4.68
C ALA A 176 10.99 -3.13 3.42
N LEU A 177 9.73 -3.52 3.58
CA LEU A 177 8.79 -3.70 2.47
C LEU A 177 7.94 -2.44 2.35
N VAL A 178 7.99 -1.83 1.17
CA VAL A 178 7.06 -0.80 0.75
C VAL A 178 6.00 -1.47 -0.12
N ARG A 179 4.74 -1.31 0.25
CA ARG A 179 3.60 -1.85 -0.48
C ARG A 179 2.61 -0.75 -0.78
N MET A 180 2.31 -0.57 -2.06
CA MET A 180 1.18 0.25 -2.51
C MET A 180 0.05 -0.66 -2.99
N ARG A 181 -1.17 -0.49 -2.48
CA ARG A 181 -2.35 -1.09 -3.11
C ARG A 181 -3.43 -0.04 -3.34
N GLY A 182 -4.24 -0.19 -4.35
CA GLY A 182 -5.28 0.81 -4.56
C GLY A 182 -6.29 0.44 -5.62
N ILE A 183 -7.35 1.22 -5.70
CA ILE A 183 -8.42 1.06 -6.68
C ILE A 183 -8.36 2.26 -7.62
N GLU A 184 -8.28 1.98 -8.93
CA GLU A 184 -8.32 3.00 -9.96
C GLU A 184 -9.45 2.70 -10.96
N TYR A 185 -10.19 3.75 -11.35
CA TYR A 185 -11.38 3.63 -12.18
C TYR A 185 -11.11 4.19 -13.58
N THR A 186 -11.58 3.48 -14.61
CA THR A 186 -11.57 3.97 -16.00
C THR A 186 -12.38 5.27 -16.13
N ALA A 187 -12.01 6.13 -17.08
CA ALA A 187 -12.73 7.38 -17.37
C ALA A 187 -14.23 7.12 -17.62
N GLU A 188 -14.57 6.09 -18.40
CA GLU A 188 -15.94 5.67 -18.69
C GLU A 188 -16.75 5.36 -17.42
N ARG A 189 -16.13 4.71 -16.41
CA ARG A 189 -16.80 4.40 -15.15
C ARG A 189 -17.01 5.63 -14.29
N LYS A 190 -16.04 6.56 -14.28
CA LYS A 190 -16.20 7.86 -13.61
C LYS A 190 -17.37 8.63 -14.23
N VAL A 191 -17.46 8.66 -15.56
CA VAL A 191 -18.55 9.31 -16.31
C VAL A 191 -19.89 8.61 -16.08
N GLY A 192 -19.92 7.28 -16.19
CA GLY A 192 -21.15 6.49 -16.00
C GLY A 192 -21.72 6.63 -14.59
N VAL A 193 -20.88 6.67 -13.56
CA VAL A 193 -21.38 6.90 -12.19
C VAL A 193 -21.77 8.36 -11.96
N ALA A 194 -21.09 9.32 -12.58
CA ALA A 194 -21.55 10.71 -12.56
C ALA A 194 -22.94 10.86 -13.19
N MET A 195 -23.18 10.22 -14.34
CA MET A 195 -24.49 10.22 -15.02
C MET A 195 -25.58 9.54 -14.18
N LEU A 196 -25.29 8.40 -13.55
CA LEU A 196 -26.21 7.75 -12.61
C LEU A 196 -26.49 8.61 -11.38
N GLY A 197 -25.48 9.34 -10.88
CA GLY A 197 -25.63 10.30 -9.79
C GLY A 197 -26.56 11.46 -10.15
N VAL A 198 -26.45 11.99 -11.37
CA VAL A 198 -27.37 13.02 -11.91
C VAL A 198 -28.79 12.48 -12.04
N ALA A 199 -28.96 11.25 -12.55
CA ALA A 199 -30.28 10.62 -12.66
C ALA A 199 -30.91 10.34 -11.28
N ALA A 200 -30.14 9.86 -10.31
CA ALA A 200 -30.60 9.62 -8.94
C ALA A 200 -30.92 10.93 -8.19
N ALA A 201 -30.15 12.00 -8.45
CA ALA A 201 -30.44 13.35 -7.95
C ALA A 201 -31.75 13.89 -8.51
N ALA A 202 -32.01 13.70 -9.81
CA ALA A 202 -33.27 14.06 -10.44
C ALA A 202 -34.46 13.27 -9.88
N LEU A 203 -34.22 12.07 -9.35
CA LEU A 203 -35.21 11.21 -8.67
C LEU A 203 -35.27 11.42 -7.15
N GLY A 204 -34.61 12.43 -6.59
CA GLY A 204 -34.65 12.78 -5.16
C GLY A 204 -33.94 11.79 -4.22
N SER A 205 -33.19 10.83 -4.76
CA SER A 205 -32.46 9.79 -4.01
C SER A 205 -30.96 10.09 -4.03
N TYR A 206 -30.53 11.13 -3.32
CA TYR A 206 -29.13 11.55 -3.37
C TYR A 206 -28.28 10.81 -2.34
N ASN A 207 -27.55 9.79 -2.80
CA ASN A 207 -26.37 9.28 -2.12
C ASN A 207 -25.30 8.92 -3.16
N SER A 208 -25.00 9.85 -4.08
CA SER A 208 -23.99 9.61 -5.11
C SER A 208 -22.59 9.95 -4.58
N SER A 209 -21.89 8.97 -4.00
CA SER A 209 -20.44 9.07 -3.93
C SER A 209 -19.87 8.59 -5.26
N THR A 210 -19.38 9.53 -6.08
CA THR A 210 -18.54 9.18 -7.24
C THR A 210 -17.45 8.22 -6.75
N PRO A 211 -17.20 7.09 -7.44
CA PRO A 211 -16.16 6.16 -7.04
C PRO A 211 -14.85 6.93 -6.94
N LYS A 212 -14.34 7.00 -5.72
CA LYS A 212 -13.09 7.70 -5.44
C LYS A 212 -11.96 6.70 -5.60
N GLU A 213 -10.94 7.12 -6.32
CA GLU A 213 -9.68 6.39 -6.37
C GLU A 213 -9.10 6.36 -4.97
N THR A 214 -8.58 5.20 -4.59
CA THR A 214 -8.01 5.01 -3.27
C THR A 214 -6.64 4.39 -3.42
N THR A 215 -5.69 4.91 -2.65
CA THR A 215 -4.35 4.36 -2.54
C THR A 215 -4.07 4.11 -1.08
N GLU A 216 -3.71 2.88 -0.75
CA GLU A 216 -3.08 2.52 0.51
C GLU A 216 -1.58 2.35 0.28
N ALA A 217 -0.78 3.03 1.09
CA ALA A 217 0.64 2.75 1.21
C ALA A 217 0.92 2.18 2.60
N ILE A 218 1.75 1.14 2.64
CA ILE A 218 2.26 0.53 3.86
C ILE A 218 3.77 0.41 3.74
N VAL A 219 4.47 0.75 4.81
CA VAL A 219 5.88 0.41 5.01
C VAL A 219 5.98 -0.49 6.23
N VAL A 220 6.70 -1.60 6.10
CA VAL A 220 6.99 -2.52 7.20
C VAL A 220 8.48 -2.81 7.25
N CYS A 221 9.12 -2.55 8.39
CA CYS A 221 10.51 -2.88 8.67
C CYS A 221 10.56 -4.10 9.58
N MET A 222 11.39 -5.07 9.21
CA MET A 222 11.54 -6.35 9.91
C MET A 222 13.01 -6.59 10.20
N GLU A 223 13.31 -7.10 11.39
CA GLU A 223 14.65 -7.56 11.73
C GLU A 223 14.88 -8.95 11.15
N VAL A 224 15.97 -9.10 10.39
CA VAL A 224 16.27 -10.37 9.73
C VAL A 224 16.52 -11.50 10.72
N ALA A 225 17.23 -11.21 11.81
CA ALA A 225 17.68 -12.25 12.74
C ALA A 225 16.51 -12.93 13.51
N THR A 226 15.43 -12.19 13.74
CA THR A 226 14.32 -12.64 14.60
C THR A 226 12.99 -12.76 13.86
N GLY A 227 12.87 -12.18 12.67
CA GLY A 227 11.56 -12.03 12.01
C GLY A 227 10.63 -11.05 12.71
N GLU A 228 11.11 -10.29 13.70
CA GLU A 228 10.24 -9.34 14.39
C GLU A 228 9.94 -8.13 13.50
N VAL A 229 8.65 -7.79 13.37
CA VAL A 229 8.21 -6.52 12.80
C VAL A 229 8.59 -5.39 13.74
N LEU A 230 9.67 -4.68 13.41
CA LEU A 230 10.22 -3.56 14.16
C LEU A 230 9.27 -2.38 14.16
N TRP A 231 8.83 -2.01 12.95
CA TRP A 231 8.05 -0.82 12.72
C TRP A 231 7.18 -1.02 11.49
N GLN A 232 5.95 -0.56 11.56
CA GLN A 232 5.01 -0.58 10.47
C GLN A 232 4.18 0.70 10.51
N SER A 233 3.95 1.31 9.36
CA SER A 233 3.02 2.42 9.19
C SER A 233 2.20 2.20 7.94
N GLY A 234 0.89 2.42 8.04
CA GLY A 234 -0.04 2.34 6.93
C GLY A 234 -0.93 3.59 6.86
N MET A 235 -1.20 4.03 5.64
CA MET A 235 -2.07 5.17 5.35
C MET A 235 -2.94 4.90 4.12
N TRP A 236 -4.18 5.35 4.18
CA TRP A 236 -5.12 5.40 3.05
C TRP A 236 -5.32 6.84 2.61
N LEU A 237 -5.19 7.09 1.31
CA LEU A 237 -5.43 8.38 0.67
C LEU A 237 -6.45 8.23 -0.47
N GLN A 238 -7.23 9.28 -0.70
CA GLN A 238 -8.09 9.41 -1.88
C GLN A 238 -7.28 9.99 -3.05
N THR A 239 -6.38 9.16 -3.61
CA THR A 239 -5.53 9.53 -4.75
C THR A 239 -5.39 8.37 -5.73
N VAL A 240 -4.93 8.69 -6.94
CA VAL A 240 -4.68 7.76 -8.03
C VAL A 240 -3.47 6.88 -7.69
N PRO A 241 -3.61 5.54 -7.60
CA PRO A 241 -2.49 4.65 -7.29
C PRO A 241 -1.34 4.75 -8.30
N ALA A 242 -1.64 4.94 -9.59
CA ALA A 242 -0.62 5.14 -10.61
C ALA A 242 0.08 6.51 -10.56
N LYS A 243 -0.39 7.46 -9.73
CA LYS A 243 0.18 8.79 -9.53
C LYS A 243 0.13 9.17 -8.04
N PRO A 244 0.90 8.47 -7.18
CA PRO A 244 0.86 8.71 -5.76
C PRO A 244 1.30 10.14 -5.43
N ASP A 245 0.71 10.72 -4.39
CA ASP A 245 1.06 12.05 -3.91
C ASP A 245 2.56 12.10 -3.55
N PRO A 246 3.33 13.11 -4.00
CA PRO A 246 4.74 13.26 -3.66
C PRO A 246 5.04 13.33 -2.14
N LEU A 247 4.06 13.73 -1.33
CA LEU A 247 4.18 13.85 0.12
C LEU A 247 3.80 12.57 0.86
N LEU A 248 3.19 11.59 0.18
CA LEU A 248 2.67 10.37 0.80
C LEU A 248 3.72 9.66 1.66
N MET A 249 4.95 9.49 1.14
CA MET A 249 6.01 8.83 1.89
C MET A 249 6.57 9.68 3.03
N ILE A 250 6.57 11.00 2.90
CA ILE A 250 7.00 11.91 3.97
C ILE A 250 6.06 11.77 5.16
N GLU A 251 4.75 11.82 4.92
CA GLU A 251 3.75 11.66 5.96
C GLU A 251 3.76 10.24 6.55
N LEU A 252 3.83 9.21 5.70
CA LEU A 252 3.83 7.81 6.14
C LEU A 252 5.00 7.49 7.07
N LEU A 253 6.18 8.08 6.80
CA LEU A 253 7.42 7.88 7.54
C LEU A 253 7.66 8.93 8.63
N GLU A 254 6.79 9.93 8.79
CA GLU A 254 6.90 10.93 9.86
C GLU A 254 7.09 10.27 11.24
N PRO A 255 6.33 9.21 11.64
CA PRO A 255 6.47 8.56 12.94
C PRO A 255 7.75 7.74 13.12
N LEU A 256 8.45 7.40 12.04
CA LEU A 256 9.69 6.65 12.10
C LEU A 256 10.72 7.49 12.87
N PRO A 257 11.31 7.01 13.98
CA PRO A 257 12.34 7.77 14.67
C PRO A 257 13.59 7.95 13.80
N LYS A 258 14.47 8.86 14.21
CA LYS A 258 15.85 8.90 13.67
C LYS A 258 16.60 7.61 14.09
N ALA A 259 17.61 7.22 13.33
CA ALA A 259 18.45 6.08 13.65
C ALA A 259 19.03 6.21 15.07
N GLY A 260 18.93 5.14 15.85
CA GLY A 260 19.37 5.11 17.26
C GLY A 260 18.44 5.80 18.26
N TYR A 261 17.39 6.48 17.84
CA TYR A 261 16.42 7.13 18.75
C TYR A 261 15.17 6.28 18.93
N ALA A 262 14.57 6.34 20.12
CA ALA A 262 13.29 5.70 20.42
C ALA A 262 12.13 6.32 19.62
N ILE A 263 11.11 5.51 19.34
CA ILE A 263 9.86 6.01 18.76
C ILE A 263 9.16 6.97 19.71
N ASN A 264 8.59 8.05 19.17
CA ASN A 264 7.83 8.99 19.99
C ASN A 264 6.53 8.32 20.49
N PRO A 265 6.27 8.29 21.81
CA PRO A 265 5.08 7.65 22.37
C PRO A 265 3.76 8.14 21.78
N LYS A 266 3.68 9.38 21.28
CA LYS A 266 2.47 9.93 20.66
C LYS A 266 2.00 9.18 19.40
N TYR A 267 2.86 8.37 18.80
CA TYR A 267 2.55 7.58 17.62
C TYR A 267 2.32 6.09 17.93
N VAL A 268 2.45 5.67 19.19
CA VAL A 268 2.24 4.26 19.58
C VAL A 268 0.93 4.18 20.35
N ASN A 269 -0.06 3.51 19.76
CA ASN A 269 -1.33 3.16 20.42
C ASN A 269 -1.20 1.82 21.15
#